data_AF-A0A7J5CEB6-F1
#
_entry.id   AF-A0A7J5CEB6-F1
#
_cell.length_a   1.000
_cell.length_b   1.000
_cell.length_c   1.000
_cell.angle_alpha   90.00
_cell.angle_beta   90.00
_cell.angle_gamma   90.00
#
_symmetry.space_group_name_H-M   'P 1'
#
loop_
_entity.id
_entity.type
_entity.pdbx_description
1 polymer ?
#
loop_
_entity_poly.entity_id
_entity_poly.type
_entity_poly.pdbx_seq_one_letter_code
_entity_poly.pdbx_strand_id
1 'polypeptide(L)'
;MTTPAPLRLPPGLSRSLRVPIWVLLIMIVASASVGSAVAWGVARDKGAPAVIPGTVTGVNSDGTAIGFTADGGDRDGEGLALVADIPWTDAAGEDHGGVRPSCLAPGSFGQRVELGILEFSNNHGPSKVVVWVHCLA
;
A
#
# COMPACT_ATOMS: atom_id res chain seq x y z
N MET A 1 3.31 -67.92 -2.30
CA MET A 1 4.08 -66.67 -2.16
C MET A 1 4.43 -66.20 -3.55
N THR A 2 3.72 -65.20 -4.06
CA THR A 2 3.83 -64.74 -5.45
C THR A 2 4.46 -63.34 -5.42
N THR A 3 5.69 -63.25 -5.92
CA THR A 3 6.48 -62.01 -5.98
C THR A 3 5.90 -61.08 -7.05
N PRO A 4 5.54 -59.81 -6.76
CA PRO A 4 5.11 -58.88 -7.79
C PRO A 4 6.29 -58.38 -8.64
N ALA A 5 6.08 -58.30 -9.95
CA ALA A 5 7.06 -57.83 -10.93
C ALA A 5 7.28 -56.30 -10.87
N PRO A 6 8.49 -55.80 -11.20
CA PRO A 6 8.78 -54.37 -11.15
C PRO A 6 8.17 -53.61 -12.33
N LEU A 7 7.47 -52.51 -12.02
CA LEU A 7 6.93 -51.55 -12.98
C LEU A 7 8.08 -50.76 -13.63
N ARG A 8 8.30 -50.96 -14.94
CA ARG A 8 9.19 -50.11 -15.75
C ARG A 8 8.42 -48.88 -16.22
N LEU A 9 8.85 -47.69 -15.79
CA LEU A 9 8.38 -46.42 -16.36
C LEU A 9 8.98 -46.24 -17.78
N PRO A 10 8.18 -45.81 -18.76
CA PRO A 10 8.70 -45.51 -20.10
C PRO A 10 9.59 -44.26 -20.08
N PRO A 11 10.73 -44.25 -20.81
CA PRO A 11 11.58 -43.08 -20.90
C PRO A 11 11.04 -42.09 -21.93
N GLY A 12 11.11 -40.81 -21.58
CA GLY A 12 11.29 -39.73 -22.54
C GLY A 12 10.03 -39.22 -23.24
N LEU A 13 9.50 -38.10 -22.74
CA LEU A 13 8.91 -37.09 -23.61
C LEU A 13 9.01 -35.70 -22.97
N SER A 14 10.22 -35.17 -22.76
CA SER A 14 10.35 -33.71 -22.64
C SER A 14 10.16 -33.11 -24.04
N ARG A 15 8.90 -32.99 -24.49
CA ARG A 15 8.59 -32.11 -25.61
C ARG A 15 8.91 -30.69 -25.12
N SER A 16 10.02 -30.15 -25.60
CA SER A 16 10.27 -28.72 -25.56
C SER A 16 9.12 -28.06 -26.34
N LEU A 17 8.10 -27.62 -25.62
CA LEU A 17 6.99 -26.86 -26.17
C LEU A 17 7.62 -25.57 -26.73
N ARG A 18 7.84 -25.52 -28.05
CA ARG A 18 8.24 -24.29 -28.73
C ARG A 18 7.03 -23.38 -28.74
N VAL A 19 6.86 -22.62 -27.66
CA VAL A 19 5.84 -21.59 -27.58
C VAL A 19 6.18 -20.55 -28.66
N PRO A 20 5.30 -20.32 -29.64
CA PRO A 20 5.55 -19.29 -30.64
C PRO A 20 5.66 -17.94 -29.94
N ILE A 21 6.63 -17.12 -30.32
CA ILE A 21 6.87 -15.79 -29.74
C ILE A 21 5.57 -14.96 -29.68
N TRP A 22 4.69 -15.11 -30.65
CA TRP A 22 3.41 -14.41 -30.71
C TRP A 22 2.43 -14.79 -29.58
N VAL A 23 2.44 -16.05 -29.12
CA VAL A 23 1.66 -16.50 -27.96
C VAL A 23 2.20 -15.87 -26.67
N LEU A 24 3.51 -15.74 -26.58
CA LEU A 24 4.18 -15.12 -25.43
C LEU A 24 3.86 -13.61 -25.35
N LEU A 25 3.82 -12.93 -26.51
CA LEU A 25 3.39 -11.53 -26.59
C LEU A 25 1.91 -11.33 -26.21
N ILE A 26 1.00 -12.21 -26.65
CA ILE A 26 -0.40 -12.16 -26.24
C ILE A 26 -0.54 -12.31 -24.73
N MET A 27 0.19 -13.24 -24.12
CA MET A 27 0.14 -13.45 -22.67
C MET A 27 0.67 -12.24 -21.89
N ILE A 28 1.73 -11.58 -22.39
CA ILE A 28 2.24 -10.34 -21.79
C ILE A 28 1.22 -9.22 -21.90
N VAL A 29 0.60 -9.02 -23.06
CA VAL A 29 -0.40 -7.96 -23.26
C VAL A 29 -1.66 -8.23 -22.44
N ALA A 30 -2.11 -9.48 -22.38
CA ALA A 30 -3.28 -9.89 -21.59
C ALA A 30 -3.05 -9.75 -20.08
N SER A 31 -1.85 -10.05 -19.59
CA SER A 31 -1.51 -9.84 -18.18
C SER A 31 -1.35 -8.36 -17.84
N ALA A 32 -0.76 -7.55 -18.73
CA ALA A 32 -0.65 -6.11 -18.56
C ALA A 32 -2.02 -5.40 -18.55
N SER A 33 -2.97 -5.85 -19.38
CA SER A 33 -4.30 -5.25 -19.44
C SER A 33 -5.16 -5.55 -18.22
N VAL A 34 -5.10 -6.78 -17.69
CA VAL A 34 -5.76 -7.12 -16.42
C VAL A 34 -5.15 -6.33 -15.26
N GLY A 35 -3.82 -6.21 -15.18
CA GLY A 35 -3.16 -5.40 -14.16
C GLY A 35 -3.53 -3.92 -14.21
N SER A 36 -3.65 -3.36 -15.42
CA SER A 36 -4.00 -1.96 -15.62
C SER A 36 -5.46 -1.66 -15.28
N ALA A 37 -6.39 -2.58 -15.60
CA ALA A 37 -7.81 -2.41 -15.28
C ALA A 37 -8.08 -2.44 -13.77
N VAL A 38 -7.37 -3.30 -13.02
CA VAL A 38 -7.48 -3.37 -11.56
C VAL A 38 -6.92 -2.10 -10.91
N ALA A 39 -5.74 -1.63 -11.35
CA ALA A 39 -5.16 -0.38 -10.86
C ALA A 39 -6.06 0.84 -11.12
N TRP A 40 -6.70 0.89 -12.29
CA TRP A 40 -7.60 1.98 -12.66
C TRP A 40 -8.94 1.93 -11.92
N GLY A 41 -9.48 0.73 -11.66
CA GLY A 41 -10.68 0.54 -10.84
C GLY A 41 -10.46 1.00 -9.39
N VAL A 42 -9.34 0.60 -8.78
CA VAL A 42 -8.99 1.03 -7.41
C VAL A 42 -8.79 2.55 -7.32
N ALA A 43 -8.18 3.17 -8.33
CA ALA A 43 -8.00 4.61 -8.39
C ALA A 43 -9.32 5.38 -8.60
N ARG A 44 -10.27 4.82 -9.37
CA ARG A 44 -11.58 5.43 -9.67
C ARG A 44 -12.53 5.40 -8.47
N ASP A 45 -12.53 4.33 -7.69
CA ASP A 45 -13.52 4.13 -6.63
C ASP A 45 -13.19 4.82 -5.30
N LYS A 46 -11.93 5.23 -5.07
CA LYS A 46 -11.49 5.80 -3.77
C LYS A 46 -11.04 7.26 -3.80
N GLY A 47 -10.93 7.88 -4.98
CA GLY A 47 -10.26 9.18 -5.12
C GLY A 47 -8.74 9.03 -4.94
N ALA A 48 -7.96 9.89 -5.60
CA ALA A 48 -6.51 9.91 -5.38
C ALA A 48 -6.23 10.57 -4.02
N PRO A 49 -5.38 9.98 -3.16
CA PRO A 49 -4.98 10.62 -1.92
C PRO A 49 -4.29 11.95 -2.21
N ALA A 50 -4.69 13.00 -1.48
CA ALA A 50 -3.98 14.25 -1.49
C ALA A 50 -2.67 14.07 -0.70
N VAL A 51 -1.54 14.35 -1.34
CA VAL A 51 -0.22 14.28 -0.72
C VAL A 51 0.10 15.66 -0.15
N ILE A 52 0.21 15.76 1.17
CA ILE A 52 0.32 17.04 1.88
C ILE A 52 1.47 16.97 2.89
N PRO A 53 2.52 17.81 2.74
CA PRO A 53 3.57 17.96 3.74
C PRO A 53 3.13 18.86 4.89
N GLY A 54 3.64 18.59 6.08
CA GLY A 54 3.34 19.37 7.27
C GLY A 54 4.03 18.89 8.54
N THR A 55 3.54 19.40 9.66
CA THR A 55 4.04 19.09 11.00
C THR A 55 2.94 18.41 11.81
N VAL A 56 3.29 17.33 12.51
CA VAL A 56 2.38 16.68 13.46
C VAL A 56 2.34 17.49 14.74
N THR A 57 1.16 17.94 15.14
CA THR A 57 0.95 18.72 16.37
C THR A 57 0.73 17.85 17.60
N GLY A 58 0.40 16.57 17.40
CA GLY A 58 0.38 15.56 18.46
C GLY A 58 -0.17 14.22 17.98
N VAL A 59 0.28 13.13 18.58
CA VAL A 59 -0.25 11.79 18.37
C VAL A 59 -0.99 11.38 19.65
N ASN A 60 -2.22 10.87 19.53
CA ASN A 60 -2.97 10.44 20.71
C ASN A 60 -2.29 9.26 21.43
N SER A 61 -2.70 8.97 22.66
CA SER A 61 -2.12 7.90 23.50
C SER A 61 -2.19 6.52 22.85
N ASP A 62 -3.17 6.31 21.98
CA ASP A 62 -3.40 5.04 21.30
C ASP A 62 -2.68 4.98 19.93
N GLY A 63 -2.14 6.11 19.47
CA GLY A 63 -1.58 6.36 18.13
C GLY A 63 -2.53 6.03 16.97
N THR A 64 -3.83 6.16 17.19
CA THR A 64 -4.90 5.97 16.20
C THR A 64 -5.38 7.29 15.59
N ALA A 65 -4.92 8.43 16.14
CA ALA A 65 -5.24 9.76 15.63
C ALA A 65 -4.05 10.70 15.80
N ILE A 66 -3.92 11.62 14.85
CA ILE A 66 -2.90 12.66 14.85
C ILE A 66 -3.54 14.03 14.68
N GLY A 67 -2.98 15.04 15.33
CA GLY A 67 -3.14 16.43 14.95
C GLY A 67 -2.10 16.78 13.89
N PHE A 68 -2.49 17.53 12.87
CA PHE A 68 -1.61 17.88 11.74
C PHE A 68 -1.80 19.34 11.34
N THR A 69 -0.70 20.01 11.04
CA THR A 69 -0.66 21.35 10.45
C THR A 69 0.06 21.29 9.11
N ALA A 70 -0.66 21.52 8.01
CA ALA A 70 -0.08 21.56 6.67
C ALA A 70 0.82 22.79 6.48
N ASP A 71 1.87 22.67 5.67
CA ASP A 71 2.83 23.76 5.43
C ASP A 71 2.22 25.01 4.81
N GLY A 72 1.19 24.84 3.99
CA GLY A 72 0.44 25.95 3.38
C GLY A 72 -0.47 26.69 4.35
N GLY A 73 -0.64 26.20 5.58
CA GLY A 73 -1.53 26.78 6.59
C GLY A 73 -3.02 26.45 6.42
N ASP A 74 -3.41 25.81 5.31
CA ASP A 74 -4.82 25.50 4.99
C ASP A 74 -5.48 24.47 5.92
N ARG A 75 -4.71 23.84 6.81
CA ARG A 75 -5.15 22.75 7.69
C ARG A 75 -4.46 22.83 9.05
N ASP A 76 -4.63 23.93 9.77
CA ASP A 76 -3.98 24.09 11.07
C ASP A 76 -4.71 23.33 12.19
N GLY A 77 -3.98 22.48 12.91
CA GLY A 77 -4.51 21.72 14.06
C GLY A 77 -5.58 20.69 13.69
N GLU A 78 -5.63 20.24 12.43
CA GLU A 78 -6.64 19.29 11.96
C GLU A 78 -6.42 17.90 12.57
N GLY A 79 -7.48 17.31 13.14
CA GLY A 79 -7.47 15.94 13.62
C GLY A 79 -7.71 14.94 12.50
N LEU A 80 -6.77 14.02 12.31
CA LEU A 80 -6.82 12.99 11.28
C LEU A 80 -6.80 11.60 11.91
N ALA A 81 -7.65 10.71 11.38
CA ALA A 81 -7.63 9.31 11.77
C ALA A 81 -6.44 8.60 11.11
N LEU A 82 -5.66 7.88 11.92
CA LEU A 82 -4.56 7.03 11.48
C LEU A 82 -5.03 5.58 11.59
N VAL A 83 -5.24 4.94 10.44
CA VAL A 83 -5.54 3.50 10.41
C VAL A 83 -4.26 2.75 10.80
N ALA A 84 -4.39 1.73 11.64
CA ALA A 84 -3.26 0.85 11.94
C ALA A 84 -2.76 0.18 10.66
N ASP A 85 -1.45 -0.06 10.58
CA ASP A 85 -0.81 -0.84 9.51
C ASP A 85 -0.85 -0.22 8.10
N ILE A 86 -0.96 1.11 8.01
CA ILE A 86 -0.79 1.82 6.73
C ILE A 86 0.65 1.67 6.21
N PRO A 87 0.85 1.63 4.88
CA PRO A 87 2.17 1.71 4.30
C PRO A 87 2.83 3.05 4.67
N TRP A 88 4.14 3.04 4.91
CA TRP A 88 4.88 4.24 5.22
C TRP A 88 6.33 4.17 4.78
N THR A 89 6.94 5.32 4.54
CA THR A 89 8.35 5.47 4.17
C THR A 89 9.08 6.18 5.31
N ASP A 90 10.22 5.67 5.74
CA ASP A 90 11.02 6.32 6.77
C ASP A 90 11.87 7.47 6.21
N ALA A 91 12.57 8.19 7.09
CA ALA A 91 13.42 9.33 6.69
C ALA A 91 14.66 8.91 5.88
N ALA A 92 15.00 7.62 5.83
CA ALA A 92 16.06 7.08 4.98
C ALA A 92 15.53 6.70 3.57
N GLY A 93 14.21 6.77 3.36
CA GLY A 93 13.55 6.38 2.11
C GLY A 93 13.23 4.87 2.03
N GLU A 94 13.30 4.15 3.15
CA GLU A 94 12.92 2.73 3.18
C GLU A 94 11.41 2.59 3.37
N ASP A 95 10.79 1.73 2.56
CA ASP A 95 9.35 1.46 2.62
C ASP A 95 9.03 0.35 3.63
N HIS A 96 8.00 0.61 4.42
CA HIS A 96 7.52 -0.24 5.51
C HIS A 96 6.02 -0.51 5.35
N GLY A 97 5.57 -1.64 5.89
CA GLY A 97 4.15 -2.02 5.91
C GLY A 97 3.84 -3.01 7.01
N GLY A 98 2.59 -3.05 7.46
CA GLY A 98 2.16 -3.96 8.52
C GLY A 98 2.64 -3.58 9.93
N VAL A 99 3.27 -2.41 10.08
CA VAL A 99 3.74 -1.87 11.36
C VAL A 99 3.50 -0.35 11.38
N ARG A 100 3.37 0.22 12.58
CA ARG A 100 3.13 1.65 12.77
C ARG A 100 4.36 2.49 12.36
N PRO A 101 4.17 3.68 11.75
CA PRO A 101 5.27 4.61 11.48
C PRO A 101 6.04 5.00 12.73
N SER A 102 7.35 4.84 12.70
CA SER A 102 8.22 5.13 13.86
C SER A 102 8.21 6.61 14.25
N CYS A 103 8.06 7.52 13.27
CA CYS A 103 7.91 8.95 13.53
C CYS A 103 6.57 9.32 14.18
N LEU A 104 5.57 8.43 14.17
CA LEU A 104 4.25 8.61 14.79
C LEU A 104 4.06 7.75 16.03
N ALA A 105 5.10 7.67 16.88
CA ALA A 105 4.99 7.00 18.17
C ALA A 105 3.88 7.65 19.02
N PRO A 106 3.11 6.87 19.80
CA PRO A 106 2.07 7.43 20.67
C PRO A 106 2.60 8.55 21.59
N GLY A 107 1.89 9.67 21.66
CA GLY A 107 2.31 10.84 22.43
C GLY A 107 3.44 11.68 21.81
N SER A 108 3.95 11.34 20.62
CA SER A 108 4.92 12.16 19.91
C SER A 108 4.29 13.43 19.33
N PHE A 109 5.11 14.44 19.05
CA PHE A 109 4.71 15.69 18.42
C PHE A 109 5.93 16.40 17.82
N GLY A 110 5.70 17.30 16.87
CA GLY A 110 6.71 18.16 16.25
C GLY A 110 7.43 17.57 15.03
N GLN A 111 7.24 16.28 14.75
CA GLN A 111 7.84 15.64 13.57
C GLN A 111 7.27 16.19 12.26
N ARG A 112 8.15 16.25 11.26
CA ARG A 112 7.82 16.60 9.89
C ARG A 112 7.41 15.35 9.14
N VAL A 113 6.29 15.42 8.41
CA VAL A 113 5.77 14.29 7.65
C VAL A 113 5.13 14.77 6.36
N GLU A 114 5.07 13.88 5.38
CA GLU A 114 4.21 13.98 4.23
C GLU A 114 3.11 12.91 4.33
N LEU A 115 1.85 13.33 4.21
CA LEU A 115 0.70 12.45 4.41
C LEU A 115 -0.06 12.26 3.11
N GLY A 116 -0.43 11.01 2.81
CA GLY A 116 -1.47 10.71 1.84
C GLY A 116 -2.83 10.70 2.54
N ILE A 117 -3.67 11.70 2.28
CA ILE A 117 -4.98 11.86 2.92
C ILE A 117 -6.08 11.55 1.91
N LEU A 118 -6.96 10.61 2.26
CA LEU A 118 -8.22 10.41 1.55
C LEU A 118 -9.35 11.09 2.30
N GLU A 119 -10.14 11.85 1.56
CA GLU A 119 -11.36 12.47 2.07
C GLU A 119 -12.58 11.71 1.53
N PHE A 120 -13.47 11.33 2.42
CA PHE A 120 -14.71 10.65 2.09
C PHE A 120 -15.89 11.53 2.50
N SER A 121 -16.88 11.64 1.61
CA SER A 121 -18.17 12.21 1.95
C SER A 121 -19.01 11.14 2.65
N ASN A 122 -19.09 11.21 3.98
CA ASN A 122 -19.92 10.31 4.79
C ASN A 122 -20.55 11.04 5.97
N ASN A 123 -21.80 10.71 6.29
CA ASN A 123 -22.56 11.35 7.39
C ASN A 123 -22.32 10.70 8.77
N HIS A 124 -21.44 9.68 8.88
CA HIS A 124 -21.37 8.78 10.05
C HIS A 124 -19.94 8.29 10.40
N GLY A 125 -18.87 8.99 9.99
CA GLY A 125 -17.48 8.59 10.30
C GLY A 125 -16.47 9.72 10.12
N PRO A 126 -15.17 9.49 10.38
CA PRO A 126 -14.15 10.45 10.04
C PRO A 126 -14.18 10.69 8.53
N SER A 127 -14.37 11.95 8.14
CA SER A 127 -14.43 12.35 6.73
C SER A 127 -13.05 12.38 6.08
N LYS A 128 -11.97 12.19 6.87
CA LYS A 128 -10.58 12.20 6.40
C LYS A 128 -9.75 11.13 7.10
N VAL A 129 -8.98 10.40 6.31
CA VAL A 129 -8.16 9.28 6.79
C VAL A 129 -6.78 9.34 6.15
N VAL A 130 -5.75 9.11 6.96
CA VAL A 130 -4.38 8.93 6.46
C VAL A 130 -4.23 7.52 5.92
N VAL A 131 -3.80 7.39 4.67
CA VAL A 131 -3.60 6.10 3.98
C VAL A 131 -2.14 5.80 3.66
N TRP A 132 -1.26 6.78 3.80
CA TRP A 132 0.19 6.63 3.68
C TRP A 132 0.91 7.75 4.44
N VAL A 133 2.12 7.46 4.92
CA VAL A 133 2.98 8.40 5.67
C VAL A 133 4.39 8.35 5.10
N HIS A 134 5.04 9.49 4.97
CA HIS A 134 6.49 9.58 4.80
C HIS A 134 7.07 10.45 5.91
N CYS A 135 7.94 9.85 6.71
CA CYS A 135 8.65 10.53 7.77
C CYS A 135 9.75 11.39 7.14
N LEU A 136 9.73 12.70 7.40
CA LEU A 136 10.75 13.63 6.91
C LEU A 136 11.79 13.88 8.01
N ALA A 137 13.04 14.14 7.60
CA ALA A 137 14.15 14.46 8.49
C ALA A 137 14.06 15.86 9.11
#